data_AF-A0A101F607-F1
#
_entry.id   AF-A0A101F607-F1
#
_cell.length_a   1.000
_cell.length_b   1.000
_cell.length_c   1.000
_cell.angle_alpha   90.00
_cell.angle_beta   90.00
_cell.angle_gamma   90.00
#
_symmetry.space_group_name_H-M   'P 1'
#
loop_
_entity.id
_entity.type
_entity.pdbx_description
1 polymer ?
#
loop_
_entity_poly.entity_id
_entity_poly.type
_entity_poly.pdbx_seq_one_letter_code
_entity_poly.pdbx_strand_id
1 'polypeptide(L)'
;MDSGEEIKPICGDGEEEAAAGSRDSVEEQKADTSEGARGVKRSLGLKCFAVALLVLVLFCFVQAFGTYRVNPVMKRYKARAEKISARIEQASDAGATLLAVLADLEEAEKDNRKLKRKVEQYLARNKWVLIKDTTVLGVLEANEEVLSELTSTSSELLSAIQRNQQNDRKIEELLKAETASWASVNSRIEELVEECSRLRSEVAGIVVAKELRLYQQAFVEALAEKEQFLHCFGDAVNSAFQADYSYSIALETYAGAYFIWEYLEAARYAAESQRWLEQATSQVEEAKSHWNEYLRLIALVSEAPEELDL
;
A
#
# COMPACT_ATOMS: atom_id res chain seq x y z
N MET A 1 -22.20 38.96 41.02
CA MET A 1 -22.87 37.82 40.39
C MET A 1 -22.16 36.59 40.95
N ASP A 2 -22.44 36.14 42.18
CA ASP A 2 -23.77 35.90 42.78
C ASP A 2 -24.62 35.12 41.77
N SER A 3 -24.95 33.85 41.95
CA SER A 3 -25.25 33.04 43.14
C SER A 3 -24.77 31.60 42.86
N GLY A 4 -24.32 30.82 43.85
CA GLY A 4 -25.23 30.04 44.71
C GLY A 4 -25.61 28.77 43.94
N GLU A 5 -25.56 27.56 44.48
CA GLU A 5 -25.92 27.05 45.81
C GLU A 5 -25.93 25.51 45.57
N GLU A 6 -25.64 24.59 46.46
CA GLU A 6 -25.19 24.63 47.84
C GLU A 6 -24.90 23.17 48.28
N ILE A 7 -23.95 23.08 49.21
CA ILE A 7 -23.94 22.29 50.47
C ILE A 7 -24.08 20.76 50.41
N LYS A 8 -23.10 19.96 50.86
CA LYS A 8 -22.34 19.82 52.13
C LYS A 8 -22.97 18.79 53.12
N PRO A 9 -22.14 18.23 54.04
CA PRO A 9 -22.10 16.82 54.42
C PRO A 9 -22.68 16.60 55.83
N ILE A 10 -22.01 15.81 56.69
CA ILE A 10 -22.23 15.54 58.15
C ILE A 10 -22.77 14.10 58.33
N CYS A 11 -22.28 13.21 59.19
CA CYS A 11 -21.60 13.34 60.48
C CYS A 11 -20.73 12.10 60.78
N GLY A 12 -19.64 12.32 61.51
CA GLY A 12 -19.11 11.36 62.47
C GLY A 12 -19.51 11.77 63.89
N ASP A 13 -19.37 10.78 64.77
CA ASP A 13 -19.16 10.82 66.22
C ASP A 13 -20.34 11.04 67.20
N GLY A 14 -20.27 10.21 68.25
CA GLY A 14 -20.98 10.26 69.52
C GLY A 14 -21.53 8.87 69.90
N GLU A 15 -21.36 8.27 71.07
CA GLU A 15 -20.75 8.55 72.38
C GLU A 15 -20.56 7.14 73.00
N GLU A 16 -19.43 6.79 73.61
CA GLU A 16 -19.19 6.87 75.06
C GLU A 16 -20.31 6.25 75.93
N GLU A 17 -20.08 5.03 76.43
CA GLU A 17 -20.47 4.69 77.81
C GLU A 17 -19.65 3.52 78.35
N ALA A 18 -18.81 3.84 79.34
CA ALA A 18 -18.16 2.90 80.21
C ALA A 18 -19.04 2.68 81.45
N ALA A 19 -19.35 1.42 81.76
CA ALA A 19 -19.87 1.05 83.08
C ALA A 19 -19.05 -0.13 83.62
N ALA A 20 -18.19 0.20 84.57
CA ALA A 20 -17.55 -0.74 85.47
C ALA A 20 -18.60 -1.29 86.46
N GLY A 21 -18.58 -2.60 86.70
CA GLY A 21 -19.52 -3.24 87.63
C GLY A 21 -19.05 -4.60 88.11
N SER A 22 -18.42 -4.59 89.28
CA SER A 22 -18.41 -5.61 90.34
C SER A 22 -17.92 -7.04 90.08
N ARG A 23 -16.87 -7.37 90.86
CA ARG A 23 -16.54 -8.72 91.33
C ARG A 23 -17.75 -9.38 92.01
N ASP A 24 -17.99 -10.66 91.74
CA ASP A 24 -17.94 -11.70 92.77
C ASP A 24 -17.92 -13.12 92.16
N SER A 25 -16.85 -13.84 92.53
CA SER A 25 -16.80 -15.23 93.01
C SER A 25 -17.85 -16.23 92.53
N VAL A 26 -17.46 -17.23 91.71
CA VAL A 26 -17.70 -18.66 92.02
C VAL A 26 -16.57 -19.50 91.42
N GLU A 27 -16.00 -20.31 92.30
CA GLU A 27 -15.00 -21.35 92.15
C GLU A 27 -15.38 -22.49 91.17
N GLU A 28 -14.33 -23.09 90.60
CA GLU A 28 -14.20 -24.55 90.42
C GLU A 28 -15.07 -25.23 89.32
N GLN A 29 -14.42 -25.65 88.22
CA GLN A 29 -14.27 -27.07 87.85
C GLN A 29 -13.69 -27.27 86.43
N LYS A 30 -12.63 -28.10 86.36
CA LYS A 30 -12.20 -28.97 85.24
C LYS A 30 -11.78 -28.24 83.95
N ALA A 31 -10.50 -28.03 83.65
CA ALA A 31 -9.50 -29.08 83.40
C ALA A 31 -10.11 -30.34 82.76
N ASP A 32 -10.54 -30.24 81.50
CA ASP A 32 -10.42 -31.28 80.46
C ASP A 32 -11.09 -30.82 79.16
N THR A 33 -10.35 -30.18 78.27
CA THR A 33 -10.63 -30.09 76.79
C THR A 33 -9.48 -29.42 76.02
N SER A 34 -8.26 -29.43 76.55
CA SER A 34 -7.09 -28.81 75.88
C SER A 34 -6.49 -29.67 74.75
N GLU A 35 -6.85 -30.95 74.63
CA GLU A 35 -6.34 -31.83 73.56
C GLU A 35 -7.26 -31.91 72.34
N GLY A 36 -8.57 -31.67 72.48
CA GLY A 36 -9.53 -31.67 71.38
C GLY A 36 -9.38 -30.50 70.41
N ALA A 37 -9.10 -29.28 70.90
CA ALA A 37 -9.01 -28.08 70.08
C ALA A 37 -7.73 -27.99 69.22
N ARG A 38 -6.62 -28.62 69.65
CA ARG A 38 -5.38 -28.70 68.87
C ARG A 38 -5.45 -29.76 67.76
N GLY A 39 -6.14 -30.88 68.01
CA GLY A 39 -6.40 -31.92 67.01
C GLY A 39 -7.33 -31.42 65.88
N VAL A 40 -8.38 -30.67 66.23
CA VAL A 40 -9.31 -30.10 65.24
C VAL A 40 -8.62 -29.04 64.38
N LYS A 41 -7.83 -28.11 64.94
CA LYS A 41 -7.08 -27.09 64.18
C LYS A 41 -6.00 -27.68 63.26
N ARG A 42 -5.25 -28.71 63.71
CA ARG A 42 -4.30 -29.44 62.84
C ARG A 42 -5.01 -30.21 61.73
N SER A 43 -6.17 -30.83 62.02
CA SER A 43 -6.97 -31.51 60.99
C SER A 43 -7.58 -30.55 59.97
N LEU A 44 -7.98 -29.34 60.39
CA LEU A 44 -8.52 -28.31 59.51
C LEU A 44 -7.42 -27.75 58.59
N GLY A 45 -6.24 -27.47 59.12
CA GLY A 45 -5.07 -27.05 58.34
C GLY A 45 -4.63 -28.09 57.33
N LEU A 46 -4.63 -29.38 57.71
CA LEU A 46 -4.31 -30.48 56.81
C LEU A 46 -5.36 -30.64 55.69
N LYS A 47 -6.65 -30.48 56.02
CA LYS A 47 -7.76 -30.50 55.04
C LYS A 47 -7.69 -29.31 54.08
N CYS A 48 -7.43 -28.10 54.56
CA CYS A 48 -7.25 -26.93 53.71
C CYS A 48 -6.01 -27.05 52.81
N PHE A 49 -4.91 -27.60 53.32
CA PHE A 49 -3.72 -27.89 52.52
C PHE A 49 -3.99 -28.95 51.45
N ALA A 50 -4.70 -30.02 51.81
CA ALA A 50 -5.10 -31.06 50.84
C ALA A 50 -6.03 -30.50 49.75
N VAL A 51 -6.99 -29.65 50.10
CA VAL A 51 -7.87 -28.96 49.13
C VAL A 51 -7.06 -28.03 48.22
N ALA A 52 -6.15 -27.23 48.78
CA ALA A 52 -5.29 -26.34 47.99
C ALA A 52 -4.39 -27.13 47.02
N LEU A 53 -3.83 -28.26 47.46
CA LEU A 53 -2.99 -29.12 46.64
C LEU A 53 -3.80 -29.81 45.53
N LEU A 54 -5.04 -30.22 45.82
CA LEU A 54 -5.95 -30.80 44.83
C LEU A 54 -6.39 -29.76 43.80
N VAL A 55 -6.67 -28.52 44.22
CA VAL A 55 -6.92 -27.39 43.31
C VAL A 55 -5.70 -27.10 42.43
N LEU A 56 -4.48 -27.18 42.97
CA LEU A 56 -3.24 -26.96 42.23
C LEU A 56 -2.99 -28.08 41.21
N VAL A 57 -3.21 -29.35 41.60
CA VAL A 57 -3.12 -30.50 40.68
C VAL A 57 -4.18 -30.41 39.58
N LEU A 58 -5.41 -30.04 39.93
CA LEU A 58 -6.49 -29.83 38.95
C LEU A 58 -6.14 -28.69 37.99
N PHE A 59 -5.56 -27.59 38.51
CA PHE A 59 -5.08 -26.48 37.70
C PHE A 59 -3.97 -26.92 36.75
N CYS A 60 -2.93 -27.62 37.25
CA CYS A 60 -1.86 -28.17 36.41
C CYS A 60 -2.38 -29.15 35.35
N PHE A 61 -3.38 -29.97 35.69
CA PHE A 61 -4.01 -30.88 34.73
C PHE A 61 -4.80 -30.13 33.65
N VAL A 62 -5.55 -29.09 34.01
CA VAL A 62 -6.23 -28.20 33.06
C VAL A 62 -5.22 -27.47 32.16
N GLN A 63 -4.08 -27.04 32.70
CA GLN A 63 -2.99 -26.46 31.91
C GLN A 63 -2.35 -27.49 30.95
N ALA A 64 -2.00 -28.68 31.42
CA ALA A 64 -1.37 -29.74 30.62
C ALA A 64 -2.31 -30.29 29.52
N PHE A 65 -3.58 -30.46 29.84
CA PHE A 65 -4.58 -30.91 28.87
C PHE A 65 -4.94 -29.80 27.87
N GLY A 66 -5.06 -28.57 28.35
CA GLY A 66 -5.26 -27.39 27.53
C GLY A 66 -4.11 -27.18 26.54
N THR A 67 -2.87 -27.28 27.00
CA THR A 67 -1.66 -27.17 26.17
C THR A 67 -1.57 -28.26 25.10
N TYR A 68 -1.90 -29.50 25.44
CA TYR A 68 -1.95 -30.61 24.50
C TYR A 68 -2.95 -30.38 23.35
N ARG A 69 -4.12 -29.78 23.64
CA ARG A 69 -5.13 -29.46 22.60
C ARG A 69 -4.83 -28.19 21.81
N VAL A 70 -4.23 -27.18 22.43
CA VAL A 70 -3.97 -25.86 21.82
C VAL A 70 -2.80 -25.88 20.84
N ASN A 71 -1.71 -26.57 21.21
CA ASN A 71 -0.47 -26.60 20.43
C ASN A 71 -0.64 -27.08 18.96
N PRO A 72 -1.35 -28.19 18.65
CA PRO A 72 -1.52 -28.62 17.25
C PRO A 72 -2.36 -27.65 16.41
N VAL A 73 -3.29 -26.92 17.01
CA VAL A 73 -4.09 -25.91 16.30
C VAL A 73 -3.26 -24.66 16.02
N MET A 74 -2.48 -24.20 17.00
CA MET A 74 -1.56 -23.06 16.82
C MET A 74 -0.48 -23.35 15.78
N LYS A 75 0.06 -24.58 15.74
CA LYS A 75 0.97 -25.00 14.65
C LYS A 75 0.34 -24.89 13.25
N ARG A 76 -0.95 -25.26 13.11
CA ARG A 76 -1.68 -25.10 11.84
C ARG A 76 -1.90 -23.63 11.47
N TYR A 77 -2.18 -22.78 12.45
CA TYR A 77 -2.30 -21.33 12.20
C TYR A 77 -0.96 -20.70 11.84
N LYS A 78 0.13 -21.11 12.49
CA LYS A 78 1.48 -20.69 12.14
C LYS A 78 1.83 -21.04 10.70
N ALA A 79 1.63 -22.29 10.29
CA ALA A 79 1.88 -22.72 8.91
C ALA A 79 1.04 -21.95 7.87
N ARG A 80 -0.19 -21.56 8.22
CA ARG A 80 -1.03 -20.71 7.35
C ARG A 80 -0.54 -19.27 7.29
N ALA A 81 -0.09 -18.71 8.41
CA ALA A 81 0.49 -17.37 8.46
C ALA A 81 1.79 -17.30 7.64
N GLU A 82 2.66 -18.30 7.78
CA GLU A 82 3.88 -18.44 6.97
C GLU A 82 3.58 -18.59 5.47
N LYS A 83 2.50 -19.30 5.11
CA LYS A 83 2.06 -19.39 3.71
C LYS A 83 1.63 -18.02 3.15
N ILE A 84 1.00 -17.17 3.96
CA ILE A 84 0.66 -15.80 3.56
C ILE A 84 1.95 -14.98 3.41
N SER A 85 2.89 -15.08 4.34
CA SER A 85 4.20 -14.40 4.22
C SER A 85 4.94 -14.79 2.95
N ALA A 86 4.99 -16.09 2.62
CA ALA A 86 5.60 -16.56 1.38
C ALA A 86 4.89 -16.03 0.12
N ARG A 87 3.55 -15.88 0.15
CA ARG A 87 2.79 -15.28 -0.95
C ARG A 87 3.13 -13.80 -1.14
N ILE A 88 3.34 -13.06 -0.06
CA ILE A 88 3.76 -11.65 -0.10
C ILE A 88 5.15 -11.52 -0.73
N GLU A 89 6.12 -12.33 -0.29
CA GLU A 89 7.48 -12.33 -0.84
C GLU A 89 7.51 -12.68 -2.33
N GLN A 90 6.65 -13.61 -2.76
CA GLN A 90 6.56 -14.08 -4.14
C GLN A 90 5.67 -13.23 -5.06
N ALA A 91 5.01 -12.20 -4.53
CA ALA A 91 4.07 -11.38 -5.31
C ALA A 91 4.74 -10.70 -6.52
N SER A 92 6.08 -10.55 -6.50
CA SER A 92 6.87 -9.93 -7.57
C SER A 92 7.47 -10.89 -8.60
N ASP A 93 7.50 -12.21 -8.33
CA ASP A 93 8.29 -13.17 -9.12
C ASP A 93 7.51 -13.81 -10.29
N ALA A 94 6.21 -13.55 -10.42
CA ALA A 94 5.35 -14.34 -11.31
C ALA A 94 5.28 -13.87 -12.78
N GLY A 95 6.01 -12.82 -13.17
CA GLY A 95 5.80 -12.19 -14.49
C GLY A 95 4.37 -11.63 -14.66
N ALA A 96 3.69 -11.40 -13.54
CA ALA A 96 2.35 -10.85 -13.47
C ALA A 96 2.42 -9.32 -13.59
N THR A 97 1.37 -8.68 -14.12
CA THR A 97 1.26 -7.21 -14.15
C THR A 97 1.06 -6.64 -12.75
N LEU A 98 1.38 -5.36 -12.53
CA LEU A 98 1.15 -4.70 -11.24
C LEU A 98 -0.31 -4.82 -10.77
N LEU A 99 -1.27 -4.79 -11.69
CA LEU A 99 -2.69 -5.02 -11.40
C LEU A 99 -2.96 -6.39 -10.79
N ALA A 100 -2.36 -7.44 -11.34
CA ALA A 100 -2.49 -8.80 -10.81
C ALA A 100 -1.81 -8.92 -9.44
N VAL A 101 -0.65 -8.28 -9.26
CA VAL A 101 0.05 -8.21 -7.96
C VAL A 101 -0.81 -7.54 -6.90
N LEU A 102 -1.45 -6.41 -7.21
CA LEU A 102 -2.34 -5.74 -6.25
C LEU A 102 -3.53 -6.64 -5.87
N ALA A 103 -4.17 -7.28 -6.84
CA ALA A 103 -5.30 -8.17 -6.56
C ALA A 103 -4.89 -9.33 -5.63
N ASP A 104 -3.68 -9.88 -5.83
CA ASP A 104 -3.11 -10.91 -4.97
C ASP A 104 -2.80 -10.40 -3.55
N LEU A 105 -2.29 -9.17 -3.43
CA LEU A 105 -2.02 -8.52 -2.14
C LEU A 105 -3.31 -8.22 -1.37
N GLU A 106 -4.36 -7.73 -2.04
CA GLU A 106 -5.67 -7.49 -1.43
C GLU A 106 -6.30 -8.81 -0.93
N GLU A 107 -6.16 -9.89 -1.69
CA GLU A 107 -6.60 -11.21 -1.26
C GLU A 107 -5.79 -11.71 -0.05
N ALA A 108 -4.47 -11.53 -0.06
CA ALA A 108 -3.60 -11.86 1.07
C ALA A 108 -3.97 -11.05 2.34
N GLU A 109 -4.32 -9.78 2.20
CA GLU A 109 -4.78 -8.92 3.30
C GLU A 109 -6.11 -9.41 3.88
N LYS A 110 -7.04 -9.83 3.02
CA LYS A 110 -8.32 -10.43 3.44
C LYS A 110 -8.09 -11.74 4.19
N ASP A 111 -7.19 -12.59 3.69
CA ASP A 111 -6.85 -13.86 4.31
C ASP A 111 -6.13 -13.68 5.65
N ASN A 112 -5.21 -12.72 5.74
CA ASN A 112 -4.54 -12.35 6.98
C ASN A 112 -5.55 -11.89 8.03
N ARG A 113 -6.39 -10.90 7.71
CA ARG A 113 -7.44 -10.39 8.62
C ARG A 113 -8.40 -11.51 9.09
N LYS A 114 -8.75 -12.43 8.19
CA LYS A 114 -9.59 -13.59 8.54
C LYS A 114 -8.87 -14.58 9.46
N LEU A 115 -7.58 -14.80 9.26
CA LEU A 115 -6.77 -15.68 10.11
C LEU A 115 -6.53 -15.06 11.49
N LYS A 116 -6.21 -13.76 11.55
CA LYS A 116 -6.07 -12.99 12.80
C LYS A 116 -7.31 -13.10 13.68
N ARG A 117 -8.49 -12.82 13.12
CA ARG A 117 -9.78 -12.98 13.84
C ARG A 117 -9.99 -14.42 14.35
N LYS A 118 -9.60 -15.44 13.59
CA LYS A 118 -9.72 -16.84 14.02
C LYS A 118 -8.77 -17.17 15.17
N VAL A 119 -7.54 -16.66 15.12
CA VAL A 119 -6.54 -16.83 16.19
C VAL A 119 -7.01 -16.12 17.45
N GLU A 120 -7.46 -14.87 17.35
CA GLU A 120 -8.01 -14.09 18.48
C GLU A 120 -9.23 -14.78 19.11
N GLN A 121 -10.19 -15.24 18.30
CA GLN A 121 -11.35 -15.99 18.80
C GLN A 121 -10.94 -17.31 19.47
N TYR A 122 -9.93 -18.00 18.91
CA TYR A 122 -9.42 -19.24 19.46
C TYR A 122 -8.72 -19.02 20.81
N LEU A 123 -7.89 -17.99 20.92
CA LEU A 123 -7.25 -17.59 22.17
C LEU A 123 -8.30 -17.13 23.20
N ALA A 124 -9.31 -16.36 22.78
CA ALA A 124 -10.40 -15.93 23.64
C ALA A 124 -11.26 -17.08 24.19
N ARG A 125 -11.44 -18.16 23.41
CA ARG A 125 -12.12 -19.39 23.85
C ARG A 125 -11.26 -20.24 24.79
N ASN A 126 -9.94 -20.14 24.68
CA ASN A 126 -8.98 -20.91 25.48
C ASN A 126 -8.28 -20.06 26.55
N LYS A 127 -8.92 -18.97 27.03
CA LYS A 127 -8.38 -18.03 28.05
C LYS A 127 -7.83 -18.68 29.32
N TRP A 128 -8.32 -19.87 29.66
CA TRP A 128 -7.90 -20.63 30.84
C TRP A 128 -6.58 -21.39 30.65
N VAL A 129 -6.07 -21.50 29.43
CA VAL A 129 -4.78 -22.12 29.10
C VAL A 129 -3.72 -21.02 29.05
N LEU A 130 -2.72 -21.10 29.93
CA LEU A 130 -1.64 -20.13 30.09
C LEU A 130 -0.61 -20.20 28.93
N ILE A 131 -0.99 -20.70 27.75
CA ILE A 131 -0.16 -20.56 26.56
C ILE A 131 -0.53 -19.23 25.90
N LYS A 132 0.28 -18.21 26.18
CA LYS A 132 0.40 -17.06 25.30
C LYS A 132 1.33 -17.44 24.14
N ASP A 133 0.86 -18.24 23.20
CA ASP A 133 1.58 -18.42 21.92
C ASP A 133 1.25 -17.22 21.02
N THR A 134 1.80 -16.06 21.39
CA THR A 134 1.67 -14.80 20.66
C THR A 134 2.49 -14.79 19.39
N THR A 135 3.28 -15.83 19.12
CA THR A 135 4.15 -15.91 17.94
C THR A 135 3.33 -15.85 16.64
N VAL A 136 2.17 -16.50 16.61
CA VAL A 136 1.27 -16.46 15.44
C VAL A 136 0.63 -15.08 15.28
N LEU A 137 0.24 -14.42 16.38
CA LEU A 137 -0.30 -13.05 16.30
C LEU A 137 0.78 -12.07 15.81
N GLY A 138 2.01 -12.20 16.30
CA GLY A 138 3.13 -11.36 15.85
C GLY A 138 3.44 -11.53 14.36
N VAL A 139 3.38 -12.75 13.81
CA VAL A 139 3.54 -12.97 12.36
C VAL A 139 2.38 -12.35 11.57
N LEU A 140 1.15 -12.44 12.07
CA LEU A 140 -0.02 -11.87 11.40
C LEU A 140 -0.02 -10.34 11.43
N GLU A 141 0.41 -9.74 12.55
CA GLU A 141 0.60 -8.29 12.71
C GLU A 141 1.71 -7.79 11.78
N ALA A 142 2.86 -8.47 11.72
CA ALA A 142 3.93 -8.13 10.79
C ALA A 142 3.48 -8.22 9.32
N ASN A 143 2.74 -9.28 8.96
CA ASN A 143 2.17 -9.40 7.62
C ASN A 143 1.14 -8.30 7.33
N GLU A 144 0.39 -7.82 8.33
CA GLU A 144 -0.61 -6.75 8.17
C GLU A 144 0.06 -5.40 7.92
N GLU A 145 1.16 -5.10 8.62
CA GLU A 145 1.99 -3.91 8.38
C GLU A 145 2.57 -3.92 6.96
N VAL A 146 3.21 -5.03 6.56
CA VAL A 146 3.80 -5.17 5.21
C VAL A 146 2.75 -5.07 4.12
N LEU A 147 1.60 -5.75 4.27
CA LEU A 147 0.50 -5.68 3.31
C LEU A 147 -0.08 -4.28 3.21
N SER A 148 -0.23 -3.57 4.33
CA SER A 148 -0.70 -2.18 4.33
C SER A 148 0.23 -1.27 3.54
N GLU A 149 1.55 -1.41 3.74
CA GLU A 149 2.55 -0.63 3.01
C GLU A 149 2.50 -0.95 1.51
N LEU A 150 2.59 -2.23 1.15
CA LEU A 150 2.56 -2.68 -0.25
C LEU A 150 1.29 -2.26 -0.98
N THR A 151 0.13 -2.35 -0.32
CA THR A 151 -1.16 -1.99 -0.92
C THR A 151 -1.26 -0.48 -1.13
N SER A 152 -0.80 0.32 -0.15
CA SER A 152 -0.76 1.79 -0.26
C SER A 152 0.12 2.23 -1.43
N THR A 153 1.36 1.74 -1.49
CA THR A 153 2.30 2.09 -2.56
C THR A 153 1.82 1.61 -3.94
N SER A 154 1.24 0.40 -4.01
CA SER A 154 0.65 -0.10 -5.27
C SER A 154 -0.52 0.75 -5.74
N SER A 155 -1.35 1.26 -4.82
CA SER A 155 -2.44 2.18 -5.13
C SER A 155 -1.94 3.52 -5.68
N GLU A 156 -0.87 4.07 -5.09
CA GLU A 156 -0.21 5.29 -5.58
C GLU A 156 0.32 5.10 -7.02
N LEU A 157 1.00 3.97 -7.28
CA LEU A 157 1.48 3.62 -8.62
C LEU A 157 0.33 3.48 -9.62
N LEU A 158 -0.77 2.83 -9.24
CA LEU A 158 -1.96 2.72 -10.11
C LEU A 158 -2.61 4.07 -10.41
N SER A 159 -2.66 4.97 -9.43
CA SER A 159 -3.15 6.33 -9.66
C SER A 159 -2.28 7.09 -10.67
N ALA A 160 -0.96 6.91 -10.60
CA ALA A 160 -0.04 7.47 -11.58
C ALA A 160 -0.23 6.85 -12.98
N ILE A 161 -0.45 5.53 -13.07
CA ILE A 161 -0.74 4.83 -14.33
C ILE A 161 -2.05 5.34 -14.95
N GLN A 162 -3.11 5.52 -14.16
CA GLN A 162 -4.38 6.06 -14.65
C GLN A 162 -4.23 7.48 -15.19
N ARG A 163 -3.43 8.33 -14.53
CA ARG A 163 -3.09 9.66 -15.07
C ARG A 163 -2.29 9.56 -16.36
N ASN A 164 -1.35 8.63 -16.46
CA ASN A 164 -0.61 8.40 -17.70
C ASN A 164 -1.53 7.97 -18.86
N GLN A 165 -2.51 7.09 -18.60
CA GLN A 165 -3.52 6.69 -19.58
C GLN A 165 -4.39 7.86 -20.05
N GLN A 166 -4.67 8.83 -19.18
CA GLN A 166 -5.34 10.07 -19.59
C GLN A 166 -4.45 10.87 -20.56
N ASN A 167 -3.13 10.92 -20.30
CA ASN A 167 -2.18 11.55 -21.22
C ASN A 167 -2.06 10.81 -22.56
N ASP A 168 -2.15 9.47 -22.56
CA ASP A 168 -2.20 8.68 -23.81
C ASP A 168 -3.40 9.09 -24.68
N ARG A 169 -4.58 9.26 -24.07
CA ARG A 169 -5.78 9.73 -24.80
C ARG A 169 -5.60 11.13 -25.37
N LYS A 170 -4.95 12.03 -24.63
CA LYS A 170 -4.64 13.38 -25.13
C LYS A 170 -3.71 13.32 -26.35
N ILE A 171 -2.73 12.41 -26.36
CA ILE A 171 -1.85 12.17 -27.51
C ILE A 171 -2.66 11.67 -28.70
N GLU A 172 -3.53 10.67 -28.51
CA GLU A 172 -4.43 10.19 -29.56
C GLU A 172 -5.31 11.28 -30.15
N GLU A 173 -5.91 12.11 -29.29
CA GLU A 173 -6.75 13.23 -29.72
C GLU A 173 -5.94 14.25 -30.53
N LEU A 174 -4.67 14.46 -30.16
CA LEU A 174 -3.76 15.33 -30.90
C LEU A 174 -3.42 14.75 -32.28
N LEU A 175 -3.14 13.45 -32.37
CA LEU A 175 -2.84 12.76 -33.63
C LEU A 175 -4.04 12.74 -34.59
N LYS A 176 -5.27 12.67 -34.05
CA LYS A 176 -6.52 12.66 -34.82
C LYS A 176 -7.00 14.08 -35.20
N ALA A 177 -6.35 15.15 -34.73
CA ALA A 177 -6.82 16.51 -34.93
C ALA A 177 -6.48 17.04 -36.35
N GLU A 178 -7.43 16.96 -37.28
CA GLU A 178 -7.25 17.40 -38.68
C GLU A 178 -7.15 18.92 -38.88
N THR A 179 -7.58 19.73 -37.90
CA THR A 179 -7.76 21.19 -38.07
C THR A 179 -7.07 22.03 -37.00
N ALA A 180 -6.15 21.44 -36.23
CA ALA A 180 -5.40 22.19 -35.23
C ALA A 180 -4.40 23.15 -35.89
N SER A 181 -4.33 24.38 -35.41
CA SER A 181 -3.27 25.30 -35.82
C SER A 181 -1.92 24.81 -35.30
N TRP A 182 -0.87 25.15 -36.02
CA TRP A 182 0.49 24.74 -35.72
C TRP A 182 0.94 25.09 -34.30
N ALA A 183 0.70 26.34 -33.89
CA ALA A 183 1.00 26.81 -32.54
C ALA A 183 0.23 26.03 -31.46
N SER A 184 -1.00 25.60 -31.76
CA SER A 184 -1.82 24.80 -30.83
C SER A 184 -1.26 23.39 -30.67
N VAL A 185 -0.81 22.76 -31.76
CA VAL A 185 -0.16 21.44 -31.70
C VAL A 185 1.11 21.50 -30.88
N ASN A 186 1.99 22.48 -31.15
CA ASN A 186 3.25 22.60 -30.43
C ASN A 186 3.05 22.88 -28.92
N SER A 187 2.15 23.81 -28.58
CA SER A 187 1.81 24.10 -27.18
C SER A 187 1.28 22.87 -26.44
N ARG A 188 0.47 22.03 -27.10
CA ARG A 188 -0.05 20.80 -26.50
C ARG A 188 1.04 19.73 -26.31
N ILE A 189 1.97 19.62 -27.25
CA ILE A 189 3.12 18.72 -27.11
C ILE A 189 3.98 19.16 -25.92
N GLU A 190 4.28 20.45 -25.80
CA GLU A 190 5.04 21.02 -24.66
C GLU A 190 4.33 20.75 -23.32
N GLU A 191 3.02 20.98 -23.25
CA GLU A 191 2.21 20.64 -22.05
C GLU A 191 2.29 19.15 -21.70
N LEU A 192 2.21 18.26 -22.70
CA LEU A 192 2.30 16.82 -22.49
C LEU A 192 3.70 16.38 -22.03
N VAL A 193 4.76 17.00 -22.55
CA VAL A 193 6.14 16.78 -22.12
C VAL A 193 6.30 17.17 -20.65
N GLU A 194 5.83 18.35 -20.26
CA GLU A 194 5.88 18.82 -18.87
C GLU A 194 5.08 17.90 -17.93
N GLU A 195 3.86 17.51 -18.33
CA GLU A 195 3.04 16.58 -17.56
C GLU A 195 3.72 15.21 -17.42
N CYS A 196 4.34 14.69 -18.48
CA CYS A 196 5.04 13.41 -18.48
C CYS A 196 6.28 13.46 -17.58
N SER A 197 7.10 14.50 -17.70
CA SER A 197 8.31 14.70 -16.89
C SER A 197 7.97 14.89 -15.40
N ARG A 198 6.89 15.61 -15.09
CA ARG A 198 6.35 15.73 -13.73
C ARG A 198 5.91 14.38 -13.18
N LEU A 199 5.14 13.62 -13.96
CA LEU A 199 4.66 12.30 -13.55
C LEU A 199 5.82 11.32 -13.34
N ARG A 200 6.83 11.34 -14.21
CA ARG A 200 8.05 10.53 -14.06
C ARG A 200 8.77 10.86 -12.76
N SER A 201 8.94 12.14 -12.45
CA SER A 201 9.59 12.61 -11.22
C SER A 201 8.79 12.21 -9.97
N GLU A 202 7.47 12.31 -10.05
CA GLU A 202 6.56 11.87 -8.98
C GLU A 202 6.70 10.36 -8.73
N VAL A 203 6.61 9.54 -9.78
CA VAL A 203 6.73 8.09 -9.68
C VAL A 203 8.11 7.67 -9.15
N ALA A 204 9.18 8.31 -9.62
CA ALA A 204 10.54 8.06 -9.13
C ALA A 204 10.74 8.45 -7.66
N GLY A 205 9.94 9.40 -7.16
CA GLY A 205 9.94 9.83 -5.76
C GLY A 205 9.18 8.91 -4.80
N ILE A 206 8.37 7.97 -5.32
CA ILE A 206 7.64 7.01 -4.49
C ILE A 206 8.63 6.03 -3.85
N VAL A 207 8.60 5.91 -2.53
CA VAL A 207 9.39 4.92 -1.82
C VAL A 207 8.68 3.57 -1.93
N VAL A 208 9.27 2.64 -2.66
CA VAL A 208 8.68 1.31 -2.89
C VAL A 208 9.46 0.20 -2.18
N ALA A 209 8.71 -0.77 -1.68
CA ALA A 209 9.26 -2.03 -1.20
C ALA A 209 9.97 -2.80 -2.33
N LYS A 210 10.85 -3.72 -1.97
CA LYS A 210 11.71 -4.44 -2.92
C LYS A 210 10.90 -5.16 -4.00
N GLU A 211 9.76 -5.69 -3.62
CA GLU A 211 8.80 -6.44 -4.42
C GLU A 211 8.19 -5.57 -5.54
N LEU A 212 8.09 -4.25 -5.35
CA LEU A 212 7.47 -3.36 -6.33
C LEU A 212 8.49 -2.59 -7.20
N ARG A 213 9.79 -2.73 -6.92
CA ARG A 213 10.85 -1.98 -7.61
C ARG A 213 10.88 -2.21 -9.11
N LEU A 214 10.66 -3.45 -9.55
CA LEU A 214 10.64 -3.78 -10.98
C LEU A 214 9.55 -2.98 -11.71
N TYR A 215 8.34 -2.91 -11.14
CA TYR A 215 7.21 -2.19 -11.72
C TYR A 215 7.43 -0.68 -11.72
N GLN A 216 7.94 -0.12 -10.62
CA GLN A 216 8.29 1.29 -10.56
C GLN A 216 9.36 1.63 -11.61
N GLN A 217 10.42 0.83 -11.72
CA GLN A 217 11.48 1.06 -12.68
C GLN A 217 10.96 0.98 -14.11
N ALA A 218 10.22 -0.08 -14.45
CA ALA A 218 9.62 -0.24 -15.77
C ALA A 218 8.68 0.94 -16.10
N PHE A 219 7.93 1.45 -15.13
CA PHE A 219 7.05 2.60 -15.36
C PHE A 219 7.82 3.93 -15.53
N VAL A 220 8.88 4.14 -14.76
CA VAL A 220 9.76 5.32 -14.93
C VAL A 220 10.46 5.29 -16.29
N GLU A 221 10.95 4.13 -16.71
CA GLU A 221 11.55 3.94 -18.04
C GLU A 221 10.50 4.15 -19.13
N ALA A 222 9.29 3.61 -18.99
CA ALA A 222 8.19 3.85 -19.94
C ALA A 222 7.89 5.35 -20.09
N LEU A 223 7.81 6.10 -18.98
CA LEU A 223 7.59 7.54 -19.03
C LEU A 223 8.75 8.29 -19.69
N ALA A 224 9.99 7.82 -19.50
CA ALA A 224 11.15 8.40 -20.20
C ALA A 224 11.07 8.16 -21.71
N GLU A 225 10.70 6.96 -22.16
CA GLU A 225 10.50 6.65 -23.58
C GLU A 225 9.36 7.48 -24.18
N LYS A 226 8.26 7.66 -23.43
CA LYS A 226 7.15 8.52 -23.85
C LYS A 226 7.55 10.00 -23.98
N GLU A 227 8.39 10.50 -23.07
CA GLU A 227 8.95 11.85 -23.15
C GLU A 227 9.83 12.01 -24.40
N GLN A 228 10.69 11.03 -24.72
CA GLN A 228 11.48 11.03 -25.95
C GLN A 228 10.60 10.98 -27.21
N PHE A 229 9.56 10.13 -27.21
CA PHE A 229 8.55 10.13 -28.28
C PHE A 229 7.97 11.52 -28.50
N LEU A 230 7.54 12.21 -27.44
CA LEU A 230 6.95 13.55 -27.55
C LEU A 230 7.94 14.59 -28.08
N HIS A 231 9.21 14.51 -27.69
CA HIS A 231 10.27 15.37 -28.24
C HIS A 231 10.50 15.12 -29.73
N CYS A 232 10.75 13.86 -30.13
CA CYS A 232 10.93 13.50 -31.53
C CYS A 232 9.71 13.85 -32.38
N PHE A 233 8.51 13.64 -31.85
CA PHE A 233 7.26 13.99 -32.51
C PHE A 233 7.11 15.51 -32.66
N GLY A 234 7.39 16.30 -31.62
CA GLY A 234 7.41 17.76 -31.71
C GLY A 234 8.39 18.28 -32.75
N ASP A 235 9.59 17.71 -32.77
CA ASP A 235 10.61 18.05 -33.76
C ASP A 235 10.19 17.66 -35.19
N ALA A 236 9.61 16.47 -35.37
CA ALA A 236 9.09 15.99 -36.65
C ALA A 236 8.03 16.93 -37.22
N VAL A 237 7.10 17.32 -36.35
CA VAL A 237 6.02 18.25 -36.67
C VAL A 237 6.73 19.55 -37.09
N ASN A 238 7.67 20.11 -36.30
CA ASN A 238 8.27 21.41 -36.61
C ASN A 238 9.04 21.39 -37.95
N SER A 239 9.75 20.30 -38.23
CA SER A 239 10.41 20.08 -39.51
C SER A 239 9.40 20.02 -40.67
N ALA A 240 8.26 19.35 -40.50
CA ALA A 240 7.21 19.31 -41.51
C ALA A 240 6.62 20.71 -41.80
N PHE A 241 6.49 21.56 -40.78
CA PHE A 241 6.08 22.95 -40.96
C PHE A 241 7.09 23.75 -41.79
N GLN A 242 8.38 23.65 -41.46
CA GLN A 242 9.43 24.34 -42.21
C GLN A 242 9.47 23.86 -43.66
N ALA A 243 9.19 22.58 -43.89
CA ALA A 243 9.07 22.02 -45.23
C ALA A 243 7.92 22.66 -46.02
N ASP A 244 6.72 22.73 -45.44
CA ASP A 244 5.52 23.32 -46.06
C ASP A 244 5.69 24.83 -46.31
N TYR A 245 6.25 25.56 -45.34
CA TYR A 245 6.53 26.98 -45.47
C TYR A 245 7.53 27.27 -46.59
N SER A 246 8.64 26.53 -46.63
CA SER A 246 9.67 26.67 -47.67
C SER A 246 9.11 26.30 -49.06
N TYR A 247 8.24 25.29 -49.13
CA TYR A 247 7.57 24.90 -50.37
C TYR A 247 6.63 26.00 -50.87
N SER A 248 5.85 26.60 -49.98
CA SER A 248 4.94 27.70 -50.31
C SER A 248 5.70 28.91 -50.86
N ILE A 249 6.82 29.29 -50.23
CA ILE A 249 7.70 30.36 -50.75
C ILE A 249 8.27 29.98 -52.13
N ALA A 250 8.70 28.72 -52.32
CA ALA A 250 9.22 28.26 -53.59
C ALA A 250 8.18 28.41 -54.72
N LEU A 251 6.92 28.03 -54.45
CA LEU A 251 5.81 28.16 -55.40
C LEU A 251 5.51 29.62 -55.72
N GLU A 252 5.42 30.48 -54.71
CA GLU A 252 5.15 31.92 -54.91
C GLU A 252 6.28 32.58 -55.70
N THR A 253 7.53 32.29 -55.35
CA THR A 253 8.72 32.81 -56.05
C THR A 253 8.75 32.32 -57.50
N TYR A 254 8.46 31.03 -57.74
CA TYR A 254 8.41 30.46 -59.09
C TYR A 254 7.30 31.08 -59.93
N ALA A 255 6.10 31.25 -59.36
CA ALA A 255 4.95 31.83 -60.05
C ALA A 255 5.17 33.32 -60.40
N GLY A 256 5.92 34.03 -59.57
CA GLY A 256 6.30 35.44 -59.79
C GLY A 256 7.59 35.65 -60.57
N ALA A 257 8.30 34.59 -60.96
CA ALA A 257 9.61 34.72 -61.59
C ALA A 257 9.54 35.26 -63.02
N TYR A 258 10.31 36.30 -63.29
CA TYR A 258 10.56 36.88 -64.61
C TYR A 258 12.02 36.71 -65.05
N PHE A 259 12.94 36.61 -64.10
CA PHE A 259 14.37 36.51 -64.35
C PHE A 259 14.95 35.17 -63.90
N ILE A 260 16.04 34.76 -64.56
CA ILE A 260 16.70 33.46 -64.28
C ILE A 260 17.10 33.31 -62.82
N TRP A 261 17.55 34.38 -62.15
CA TRP A 261 17.95 34.30 -60.74
C TRP A 261 16.76 34.01 -59.80
N GLU A 262 15.55 34.44 -60.13
CA GLU A 262 14.33 34.15 -59.35
C GLU A 262 13.95 32.66 -59.47
N TYR A 263 14.13 32.06 -60.65
CA TYR A 263 13.96 30.62 -60.83
C TYR A 263 15.01 29.81 -60.03
N LEU A 264 16.26 30.30 -59.97
CA LEU A 264 17.30 29.68 -59.14
C LEU A 264 16.99 29.81 -57.65
N GLU A 265 16.40 30.92 -57.22
CA GLU A 265 15.98 31.15 -55.85
C GLU A 265 14.78 30.27 -55.46
N ALA A 266 13.77 30.14 -56.34
CA ALA A 266 12.68 29.19 -56.15
C ALA A 266 13.20 27.74 -56.02
N ALA A 267 14.16 27.34 -56.87
CA ALA A 267 14.80 26.03 -56.78
C ALA A 267 15.56 25.83 -55.45
N ARG A 268 16.17 26.88 -54.91
CA ARG A 268 16.82 26.84 -53.57
C ARG A 268 15.80 26.57 -52.47
N TYR A 269 14.67 27.28 -52.45
CA TYR A 269 13.61 27.05 -51.46
C TYR A 269 12.98 25.66 -51.58
N ALA A 270 12.79 25.16 -52.80
CA ALA A 270 12.31 23.79 -53.01
C ALA A 270 13.30 22.75 -52.46
N ALA A 271 14.60 22.93 -52.67
CA ALA A 271 15.63 22.05 -52.10
C ALA A 271 15.69 22.13 -50.57
N GLU A 272 15.45 23.32 -49.99
CA GLU A 272 15.36 23.51 -48.54
C GLU A 272 14.14 22.80 -47.95
N SER A 273 12.97 22.94 -48.59
CA SER A 273 11.75 22.20 -48.23
C SER A 273 11.99 20.69 -48.19
N GLN A 274 12.67 20.15 -49.19
CA GLN A 274 12.94 18.72 -49.27
C GLN A 274 13.87 18.23 -48.14
N ARG A 275 14.86 19.01 -47.73
CA ARG A 275 15.71 18.67 -46.57
C ARG A 275 14.91 18.63 -45.27
N TRP A 276 14.03 19.61 -45.07
CA TRP A 276 13.14 19.63 -43.91
C TRP A 276 12.19 18.44 -43.89
N LEU A 277 11.67 18.03 -45.06
CA LEU A 277 10.84 16.84 -45.18
C LEU A 277 11.60 15.54 -44.85
N GLU A 278 12.84 15.42 -45.32
CA GLU A 278 13.72 14.29 -44.99
C GLU A 278 13.98 14.23 -43.47
N GLN A 279 14.23 15.39 -42.84
CA GLN A 279 14.40 15.48 -41.39
C GLN A 279 13.13 15.09 -40.63
N ALA A 280 11.97 15.60 -41.04
CA ALA A 280 10.68 15.25 -40.45
C ALA A 280 10.43 13.74 -40.52
N THR A 281 10.71 13.12 -41.68
CA THR A 281 10.55 11.67 -41.88
C THR A 281 11.45 10.88 -40.94
N SER A 282 12.72 11.27 -40.79
CA SER A 282 13.65 10.63 -39.85
C SER A 282 13.17 10.72 -38.40
N GLN A 283 12.63 11.88 -37.99
CA GLN A 283 12.15 12.12 -36.64
C GLN A 283 10.86 11.35 -36.33
N VAL A 284 9.98 11.14 -37.34
CA VAL A 284 8.82 10.24 -37.20
C VAL A 284 9.25 8.81 -36.94
N GLU A 285 10.25 8.29 -37.65
CA GLU A 285 10.75 6.92 -37.44
C GLU A 285 11.37 6.75 -36.04
N GLU A 286 12.10 7.75 -35.56
CA GLU A 286 12.64 7.77 -34.20
C GLU A 286 11.52 7.82 -33.15
N ALA A 287 10.51 8.68 -33.35
CA ALA A 287 9.33 8.75 -32.50
C ALA A 287 8.60 7.39 -32.43
N LYS A 288 8.42 6.71 -33.57
CA LYS A 288 7.82 5.37 -33.63
C LYS A 288 8.61 4.36 -32.81
N SER A 289 9.95 4.40 -32.87
CA SER A 289 10.80 3.52 -32.05
C SER A 289 10.55 3.72 -30.55
N HIS A 290 10.54 4.97 -30.10
CA HIS A 290 10.27 5.32 -28.69
C HIS A 290 8.85 4.94 -28.26
N TRP A 291 7.86 5.12 -29.12
CA TRP A 291 6.48 4.71 -28.84
C TRP A 291 6.35 3.19 -28.66
N ASN A 292 7.00 2.41 -29.53
CA ASN A 292 6.99 0.95 -29.43
C ASN A 292 7.66 0.45 -28.14
N GLU A 293 8.77 1.07 -27.74
CA GLU A 293 9.44 0.73 -26.48
C GLU A 293 8.60 1.13 -25.27
N TYR A 294 7.95 2.29 -25.31
CA TYR A 294 6.95 2.69 -24.31
C TYR A 294 5.85 1.63 -24.15
N LEU A 295 5.24 1.17 -25.26
CA LEU A 295 4.19 0.15 -25.24
C LEU A 295 4.69 -1.18 -24.64
N ARG A 296 5.92 -1.58 -24.96
CA ARG A 296 6.56 -2.78 -24.41
C ARG A 296 6.73 -2.69 -22.89
N LEU A 297 7.20 -1.55 -22.39
CA LEU A 297 7.46 -1.33 -20.96
C LEU A 297 6.16 -1.18 -20.16
N ILE A 298 5.18 -0.43 -20.68
CA ILE A 298 3.92 -0.20 -19.96
C ILE A 298 3.08 -1.48 -19.87
N ALA A 299 3.21 -2.43 -20.81
CA ALA A 299 2.57 -3.75 -20.74
C ALA A 299 3.03 -4.61 -19.54
N LEU A 300 4.18 -4.31 -18.94
CA LEU A 300 4.61 -4.95 -17.68
C LEU A 300 3.86 -4.40 -16.46
N VAL A 301 3.33 -3.19 -16.58
CA VAL A 301 2.76 -2.42 -15.48
C VAL A 301 1.23 -2.43 -15.54
N SER A 302 0.65 -2.31 -16.73
CA SER A 302 -0.80 -2.38 -16.97
C SER A 302 -1.15 -3.37 -18.07
N GLU A 303 -2.44 -3.63 -18.28
CA GLU A 303 -2.89 -4.24 -19.54
C GLU A 303 -2.36 -3.40 -20.72
N ALA A 304 -1.91 -4.06 -21.79
CA ALA A 304 -1.28 -3.41 -22.92
C ALA A 304 -2.23 -2.35 -23.53
N PRO A 305 -1.78 -1.11 -23.73
CA PRO A 305 -2.53 -0.12 -24.51
C PRO A 305 -2.71 -0.62 -25.94
N GLU A 306 -3.75 -0.16 -26.63
CA GLU A 306 -3.91 -0.39 -28.07
C GLU A 306 -2.72 0.23 -28.82
N GLU A 307 -2.19 -0.48 -29.84
CA GLU A 307 -1.18 0.07 -30.74
C GLU A 307 -1.73 1.29 -31.47
N LEU A 308 -0.96 2.37 -31.51
CA LEU A 308 -1.27 3.52 -32.35
C LEU A 308 -0.82 3.22 -33.79
N ASP A 309 -1.74 3.35 -34.74
CA ASP A 309 -1.43 3.33 -36.16
C ASP A 309 -0.81 4.70 -36.53
N LEU A 310 0.50 4.82 -36.36
CA LEU A 310 1.32 6.03 -36.61
C LEU A 310 1.83 6.11 -38.06
#